data_AF-A0A1H3UIE3-F1
#
_entry.id   AF-A0A1H3UIE3-F1
#
_cell.length_a   1.000
_cell.length_b   1.000
_cell.length_c   1.000
_cell.angle_alpha   90.00
_cell.angle_beta   90.00
_cell.angle_gamma   90.00
#
_symmetry.space_group_name_H-M   'P 1'
#
loop_
_entity.id
_entity.type
_entity.pdbx_description
1 polymer ?
#
loop_
_entity_poly.entity_id
_entity_poly.type
_entity_poly.pdbx_seq_one_letter_code
_entity_poly.pdbx_strand_id
1 'polypeptide(L)'
;MILLLAWTIAYGVVLTLVDERPGPVSVVVGWAVVPLLWVALSQLRWAVGRVSVTDPATRLLSAAVAALPTGRRGWGRAMLAELASLEGRAARWRFALSCVRATLSLPPAGGWPVPTAVVALAVAAVAAVGRAAMPGLTVFAMTFTGLVGALAATAVARSHRPRLAVPAVVVTLGVAAAIAATVYFLRHEPATHLAAPAAVALAVALAGCLFVALAGPRSSHLGAGAGVVFAAWFLLSNRSGEPPAVLVPLLGAVLVLVPMAAFFVPAFVAGRSGRSFRPGLRAAMWTVAVAMPLTYAVWLPEALRRHAIDGRTLDGELLAPASANLADALAFCLAIFPIFGLALGLAGAALGARNAPAVRR
;
A
#
# COMPACT_ATOMS: atom_id res chain seq x y z
N MET A 1 2.32 -5.60 20.30
CA MET A 1 3.13 -6.78 20.64
C MET A 1 2.60 -8.05 20.00
N ILE A 2 1.39 -8.52 20.31
CA ILE A 2 0.87 -9.80 19.75
C ILE A 2 0.86 -9.84 18.21
N LEU A 3 0.46 -8.76 17.53
CA LEU A 3 0.51 -8.65 16.06
C LEU A 3 1.94 -8.58 15.48
N LEU A 4 2.88 -7.99 16.22
CA LEU A 4 4.29 -7.95 15.84
C LEU A 4 4.89 -9.34 15.96
N LEU A 5 4.61 -10.02 17.09
CA LEU A 5 5.03 -11.39 17.34
C LEU A 5 4.42 -12.35 16.31
N ALA A 6 3.13 -12.23 16.02
CA ALA A 6 2.45 -13.02 14.99
C ALA A 6 3.02 -12.76 13.59
N TRP A 7 3.39 -11.52 13.27
CA TRP A 7 4.05 -11.20 12.00
C TRP A 7 5.49 -11.70 11.94
N THR A 8 6.28 -11.53 13.00
CA THR A 8 7.65 -12.05 13.08
C THR A 8 7.66 -13.58 13.00
N ILE A 9 6.69 -14.25 13.63
CA ILE A 9 6.49 -15.69 13.51
C ILE A 9 6.05 -16.04 12.09
N ALA A 10 5.05 -15.37 11.52
CA ALA A 10 4.58 -15.63 10.17
C ALA A 10 5.69 -15.40 9.11
N TYR A 11 6.47 -14.33 9.26
CA TYR A 11 7.56 -13.99 8.36
C TYR A 11 8.78 -14.90 8.56
N GLY A 12 9.08 -15.29 9.80
CA GLY A 12 10.06 -16.32 10.11
C GLY A 12 9.69 -17.66 9.49
N VAL A 13 8.42 -18.07 9.62
CA VAL A 13 7.86 -19.27 8.98
C VAL A 13 7.95 -19.17 7.46
N VAL A 14 7.62 -18.01 6.88
CA VAL A 14 7.76 -17.77 5.44
C VAL A 14 9.22 -17.84 4.97
N LEU A 15 10.16 -17.22 5.68
CA LEU A 15 11.59 -17.32 5.38
C LEU A 15 12.06 -18.78 5.41
N THR A 16 11.67 -19.55 6.43
CA THR A 16 12.03 -20.97 6.55
C THR A 16 11.35 -21.88 5.53
N LEU A 17 10.23 -21.43 4.93
CA LEU A 17 9.52 -22.19 3.89
C LEU A 17 9.99 -21.85 2.47
N VAL A 18 10.64 -20.70 2.29
CA VAL A 18 11.06 -20.18 0.98
C VAL A 18 12.54 -20.43 0.72
N ASP A 19 13.36 -20.48 1.77
CA ASP A 19 14.80 -20.66 1.65
C ASP A 19 15.30 -21.51 2.85
N GLU A 20 15.90 -22.67 2.58
CA GLU A 20 16.44 -23.53 3.64
C GLU A 20 17.62 -22.85 4.37
N ARG A 21 18.26 -21.87 3.73
CA ARG A 21 19.36 -21.09 4.30
C ARG A 21 19.25 -19.62 3.87
N PRO A 22 18.34 -18.85 4.49
CA PRO A 22 18.20 -17.44 4.16
C PRO A 22 19.54 -16.74 4.36
N GLY A 23 20.05 -16.12 3.31
CA GLY A 23 21.27 -15.35 3.36
C GLY A 23 21.21 -14.26 4.45
N PRO A 24 22.35 -13.85 5.02
CA PRO A 24 22.40 -12.90 6.14
C PRO A 24 21.68 -11.57 5.84
N VAL A 25 21.64 -11.15 4.57
CA VAL A 25 20.91 -9.96 4.11
C VAL A 25 19.39 -10.14 4.22
N SER A 26 18.86 -11.30 3.81
CA SER A 26 17.43 -11.65 3.90
C SER A 26 16.95 -11.70 5.35
N VAL A 27 17.82 -12.19 6.25
CA VAL A 27 17.57 -12.18 7.69
C VAL A 27 17.56 -10.75 8.22
N VAL A 28 18.55 -9.91 7.88
CA VAL A 28 18.61 -8.53 8.38
C VAL A 28 17.43 -7.68 7.88
N VAL A 29 17.09 -7.75 6.59
CA VAL A 29 15.95 -7.01 6.00
C VAL A 29 14.63 -7.49 6.60
N GLY A 30 14.46 -8.80 6.74
CA GLY A 30 13.27 -9.42 7.30
C GLY A 30 13.05 -9.11 8.78
N TRP A 31 14.10 -9.23 9.58
CA TRP A 31 14.01 -9.24 11.04
C TRP A 31 14.24 -7.89 11.68
N ALA A 32 15.08 -7.02 11.12
CA ALA A 32 15.31 -5.70 11.72
C ALA A 32 14.32 -4.67 11.17
N VAL A 33 14.14 -4.67 9.85
CA VAL A 33 13.59 -3.51 9.17
C VAL A 33 12.07 -3.46 9.21
N VAL A 34 11.40 -4.59 9.04
CA VAL A 34 9.93 -4.66 9.09
C VAL A 34 9.38 -4.42 10.51
N PRO A 35 9.98 -4.96 11.59
CA PRO A 35 9.59 -4.60 12.95
C PRO A 35 9.86 -3.14 13.27
N LEU A 36 10.97 -2.56 12.80
CA LEU A 36 11.25 -1.13 12.95
C LEU A 36 10.21 -0.27 12.22
N LEU A 37 9.81 -0.64 11.01
CA LEU A 37 8.72 0.00 10.27
C LEU A 37 7.38 -0.11 10.99
N TRP A 38 7.07 -1.28 11.54
CA TRP A 38 5.82 -1.48 12.29
C TRP A 38 5.81 -0.71 13.60
N VAL A 39 6.94 -0.65 14.31
CA VAL A 39 7.12 0.22 15.47
C VAL A 39 6.92 1.67 15.03
N ALA A 40 7.54 2.11 13.94
CA ALA A 40 7.34 3.47 13.42
C ALA A 40 5.88 3.76 13.05
N LEU A 41 5.17 2.84 12.38
CA LEU A 41 3.75 2.94 12.00
C LEU A 41 2.79 2.91 13.20
N SER A 42 3.09 2.10 14.21
CA SER A 42 2.28 2.01 15.43
C SER A 42 2.45 3.26 16.31
N GLN A 43 3.67 3.78 16.42
CA GLN A 43 3.96 5.07 17.04
C GLN A 43 3.30 6.22 16.25
N LEU A 44 3.24 6.10 14.92
CA LEU A 44 2.47 6.99 14.06
C LEU A 44 0.98 6.99 14.38
N ARG A 45 0.39 5.81 14.54
CA ARG A 45 -1.02 5.64 14.88
C ARG A 45 -1.33 6.26 16.24
N TRP A 46 -0.41 6.06 17.19
CA TRP A 46 -0.48 6.65 18.53
C TRP A 46 -0.37 8.18 18.48
N ALA A 47 0.53 8.71 17.64
CA ALA A 47 0.72 10.14 17.41
C ALA A 47 -0.41 10.81 16.61
N VAL A 48 -1.17 10.05 15.81
CA VAL A 48 -2.25 10.56 14.94
C VAL A 48 -3.63 10.49 15.60
N GLY A 49 -3.84 9.66 16.62
CA GLY A 49 -5.06 9.75 17.41
C GLY A 49 -5.10 8.77 18.56
N ARG A 50 -5.32 9.30 19.78
CA ARG A 50 -5.96 8.54 20.85
C ARG A 50 -7.36 8.19 20.37
N VAL A 51 -7.50 7.06 19.68
CA VAL A 51 -8.80 6.50 19.37
C VAL A 51 -9.36 6.03 20.71
N SER A 52 -10.31 6.80 21.26
CA SER A 52 -11.11 6.40 22.42
C SER A 52 -11.52 4.93 22.26
N VAL A 53 -11.36 4.12 23.31
CA VAL A 53 -11.74 2.70 23.35
C VAL A 53 -13.27 2.62 23.30
N THR A 54 -13.82 2.87 22.11
CA THR A 54 -15.22 2.69 21.80
C THR A 54 -15.48 1.20 21.65
N ASP A 55 -16.56 0.73 22.28
CA ASP A 55 -17.10 -0.61 22.15
C ASP A 55 -17.14 -1.06 20.66
N PRO A 56 -16.56 -2.22 20.29
CA PRO A 56 -16.46 -2.65 18.91
C PRO A 56 -17.81 -2.87 18.23
N ALA A 57 -18.87 -3.27 18.96
CA ALA A 57 -20.22 -3.36 18.40
C ALA A 57 -20.76 -1.98 18.01
N THR A 58 -20.50 -0.98 18.86
CA THR A 58 -20.82 0.43 18.58
C THR A 58 -20.07 0.95 17.36
N ARG A 59 -18.80 0.59 17.19
CA ARG A 59 -18.03 0.94 15.98
C ARG A 59 -18.60 0.30 14.72
N LEU A 60 -19.00 -0.98 14.77
CA LEU A 60 -19.58 -1.66 13.62
C LEU A 60 -20.92 -1.05 13.21
N LEU A 61 -21.82 -0.77 14.17
CA LEU A 61 -23.12 -0.21 13.87
C LEU A 61 -23.03 1.25 13.40
N SER A 62 -22.18 2.07 14.03
CA SER A 62 -21.99 3.47 13.62
C SER A 62 -21.44 3.57 12.19
N ALA A 63 -20.55 2.67 11.83
CA ALA A 63 -20.10 2.44 10.47
C ALA A 63 -21.26 2.16 9.50
N ALA A 64 -22.11 1.17 9.80
CA ALA A 64 -23.24 0.83 8.95
C ALA A 64 -24.26 1.98 8.82
N VAL A 65 -24.51 2.69 9.92
CA VAL A 65 -25.43 3.84 9.95
C VAL A 65 -24.92 5.03 9.15
N ALA A 66 -23.62 5.31 9.18
CA ALA A 66 -23.03 6.39 8.41
C ALA A 66 -23.11 6.14 6.88
N ALA A 67 -23.21 4.88 6.46
CA ALA A 67 -23.43 4.50 5.06
C ALA A 67 -24.88 4.70 4.58
N LEU A 68 -25.84 4.95 5.48
CA LEU A 68 -27.25 5.12 5.10
C LEU A 68 -27.51 6.42 4.34
N PRO A 69 -28.49 6.43 3.42
CA PRO A 69 -28.98 7.64 2.75
C PRO A 69 -29.41 8.72 3.76
N THR A 70 -29.33 10.00 3.36
CA THR A 70 -29.72 11.15 4.20
C THR A 70 -31.12 10.99 4.80
N GLY A 71 -32.08 10.48 4.01
CA GLY A 71 -33.44 10.21 4.46
C GLY A 71 -33.58 9.12 5.53
N ARG A 72 -32.57 8.27 5.75
CA ARG A 72 -32.58 7.18 6.74
C ARG A 72 -31.64 7.41 7.93
N ARG A 73 -31.02 8.59 8.05
CA ARG A 73 -30.21 8.96 9.23
C ARG A 73 -31.00 8.97 10.53
N GLY A 74 -32.32 9.20 10.47
CA GLY A 74 -33.21 9.08 11.63
C GLY A 74 -33.23 7.66 12.21
N TRP A 75 -33.45 6.66 11.35
CA TRP A 75 -33.39 5.24 11.72
C TRP A 75 -32.03 4.87 12.31
N GLY A 76 -30.94 5.27 11.66
CA GLY A 76 -29.62 4.91 12.14
C GLY A 76 -29.26 5.52 13.51
N ARG A 77 -29.72 6.74 13.80
CA ARG A 77 -29.59 7.33 15.14
C ARG A 77 -30.39 6.56 16.19
N ALA A 78 -31.61 6.10 15.84
CA ALA A 78 -32.42 5.28 16.73
C ALA A 78 -31.73 3.94 17.05
N MET A 79 -31.17 3.25 16.05
CA MET A 79 -30.44 1.99 16.27
C MET A 79 -29.19 2.17 17.13
N LEU A 80 -28.46 3.28 16.98
CA LEU A 80 -27.32 3.59 17.86
C LEU A 80 -27.75 3.87 19.31
N ALA A 81 -28.89 4.53 19.51
CA ALA A 81 -29.47 4.74 20.84
C ALA A 81 -29.93 3.43 21.48
N GLU A 82 -30.57 2.56 20.69
CA GLU A 82 -31.01 1.23 21.14
C GLU A 82 -29.81 0.35 21.52
N LEU A 83 -28.75 0.33 20.70
CA LEU A 83 -27.49 -0.35 21.04
C LEU A 83 -26.88 0.16 22.35
N ALA A 84 -27.01 1.46 22.65
CA ALA A 84 -26.50 2.03 23.89
C ALA A 84 -27.28 1.54 25.13
N SER A 85 -28.58 1.28 24.99
CA SER A 85 -29.42 0.70 26.05
C SER A 85 -29.22 -0.80 26.29
N LEU A 86 -28.61 -1.52 25.35
CA LEU A 86 -28.35 -2.96 25.51
C LEU A 86 -27.17 -3.23 26.46
N GLU A 87 -27.45 -3.99 27.52
CA GLU A 87 -26.45 -4.53 28.43
C GLU A 87 -25.88 -5.86 27.89
N GLY A 88 -24.59 -6.09 28.14
CA GLY A 88 -23.91 -7.32 27.75
C GLY A 88 -23.33 -7.31 26.33
N ARG A 89 -22.08 -7.79 26.22
CA ARG A 89 -21.30 -7.77 24.97
C ARG A 89 -21.95 -8.61 23.86
N ALA A 90 -22.49 -9.78 24.18
CA ALA A 90 -23.08 -10.69 23.20
C ALA A 90 -24.37 -10.13 22.57
N ALA A 91 -25.26 -9.52 23.37
CA ALA A 91 -26.50 -8.91 22.89
C ALA A 91 -26.22 -7.74 21.95
N ARG A 92 -25.29 -6.86 22.34
CA ARG A 92 -24.83 -5.73 21.52
C ARG A 92 -24.28 -6.18 20.15
N TRP A 93 -23.51 -7.27 20.11
CA TRP A 93 -23.00 -7.81 18.85
C TRP A 93 -24.08 -8.40 17.96
N ARG A 94 -25.00 -9.20 18.52
CA ARG A 94 -26.13 -9.76 17.76
C ARG A 94 -27.01 -8.66 17.18
N PHE A 95 -27.30 -7.63 17.97
CA PHE A 95 -28.06 -6.46 17.52
C PHE A 95 -27.33 -5.72 16.40
N ALA A 96 -26.05 -5.37 16.60
CA ALA A 96 -25.26 -4.69 15.58
C ALA A 96 -25.20 -5.48 14.26
N LEU A 97 -25.00 -6.80 14.31
CA LEU A 97 -25.00 -7.67 13.13
C LEU A 97 -26.36 -7.73 12.44
N SER A 98 -27.45 -7.79 13.19
CA SER A 98 -28.82 -7.76 12.64
C SER A 98 -29.09 -6.44 11.90
N CYS A 99 -28.75 -5.30 12.52
CA CYS A 99 -28.87 -3.99 11.89
C CYS A 99 -27.99 -3.88 10.64
N VAL A 100 -26.74 -4.34 10.69
CA VAL A 100 -25.84 -4.37 9.52
C VAL A 100 -26.46 -5.17 8.38
N ARG A 101 -26.98 -6.38 8.67
CA ARG A 101 -27.66 -7.21 7.67
C ARG A 101 -28.86 -6.49 7.07
N ALA A 102 -29.67 -5.81 7.88
CA ALA A 102 -30.79 -5.00 7.39
C ALA A 102 -30.34 -3.84 6.50
N THR A 103 -29.23 -3.18 6.81
CA THR A 103 -28.68 -2.10 5.97
C THR A 103 -28.14 -2.60 4.63
N LEU A 104 -27.56 -3.80 4.58
CA LEU A 104 -27.04 -4.41 3.36
C LEU A 104 -28.15 -4.84 2.40
N SER A 105 -29.36 -5.11 2.90
CA SER A 105 -30.52 -5.46 2.08
C SER A 105 -31.22 -4.26 1.44
N LEU A 106 -30.79 -3.02 1.72
CA LEU A 106 -31.42 -1.82 1.15
C LEU A 106 -30.81 -1.49 -0.23
N PRO A 107 -31.62 -1.11 -1.23
CA PRO A 107 -31.12 -0.68 -2.52
C PRO A 107 -30.24 0.59 -2.36
N PRO A 108 -29.03 0.62 -2.94
CA PRO A 108 -28.11 1.74 -2.79
C PRO A 108 -28.67 2.99 -3.46
N ALA A 109 -28.99 4.01 -2.67
CA ALA A 109 -29.53 5.27 -3.19
C ALA A 109 -28.38 6.16 -3.72
N GLY A 110 -28.29 6.25 -5.05
CA GLY A 110 -27.68 7.38 -5.78
C GLY A 110 -26.18 7.62 -5.60
N GLY A 111 -25.40 7.32 -6.64
CA GLY A 111 -24.04 7.86 -6.80
C GLY A 111 -22.93 7.05 -6.15
N TRP A 112 -22.91 5.74 -6.38
CA TRP A 112 -21.84 4.82 -5.96
C TRP A 112 -20.67 4.60 -6.96
N PRO A 113 -20.39 5.45 -7.99
CA PRO A 113 -19.52 5.03 -9.10
C PRO A 113 -18.09 4.69 -8.66
N VAL A 114 -17.65 5.15 -7.49
CA VAL A 114 -16.30 4.92 -6.97
C VAL A 114 -16.12 3.54 -6.33
N PRO A 115 -16.89 3.15 -5.28
CA PRO A 115 -16.79 1.80 -4.72
C PRO A 115 -17.18 0.73 -5.73
N THR A 116 -18.14 0.98 -6.64
CA THR A 116 -18.42 0.04 -7.73
C THR A 116 -17.28 -0.04 -8.74
N ALA A 117 -16.56 1.03 -9.03
CA ALA A 117 -15.36 0.95 -9.87
C ALA A 117 -14.20 0.21 -9.19
N VAL A 118 -13.97 0.40 -7.89
CA VAL A 118 -12.95 -0.35 -7.13
C VAL A 118 -13.31 -1.84 -7.06
N VAL A 119 -14.58 -2.16 -6.81
CA VAL A 119 -15.08 -3.54 -6.83
C VAL A 119 -15.03 -4.12 -8.23
N ALA A 120 -15.44 -3.37 -9.27
CA ALA A 120 -15.39 -3.83 -10.66
C ALA A 120 -13.94 -4.05 -11.14
N LEU A 121 -13.00 -3.20 -10.72
CA LEU A 121 -11.59 -3.37 -11.02
C LEU A 121 -10.98 -4.56 -10.28
N ALA A 122 -11.33 -4.75 -9.00
CA ALA A 122 -10.93 -5.94 -8.24
C ALA A 122 -11.52 -7.22 -8.86
N VAL A 123 -12.79 -7.21 -9.24
CA VAL A 123 -13.48 -8.34 -9.90
C VAL A 123 -12.91 -8.60 -11.29
N ALA A 124 -12.60 -7.57 -12.07
CA ALA A 124 -11.96 -7.71 -13.38
C ALA A 124 -10.53 -8.25 -13.26
N ALA A 125 -9.77 -7.81 -12.25
CA ALA A 125 -8.44 -8.33 -11.94
C ALA A 125 -8.51 -9.81 -11.52
N VAL A 126 -9.47 -10.20 -10.67
CA VAL A 126 -9.71 -11.60 -10.29
C VAL A 126 -10.17 -12.44 -11.48
N ALA A 127 -11.04 -11.92 -12.34
CA ALA A 127 -11.52 -12.63 -13.53
C ALA A 127 -10.43 -12.79 -14.62
N ALA A 128 -9.46 -11.88 -14.67
CA ALA A 128 -8.27 -12.01 -15.51
C ALA A 128 -7.28 -13.05 -14.95
N VAL A 129 -7.19 -13.13 -13.61
CA VAL A 129 -6.33 -14.08 -12.89
C VAL A 129 -6.91 -15.51 -12.88
N GLY A 130 -8.21 -15.68 -12.64
CA GLY A 130 -8.86 -16.99 -12.53
C GLY A 130 -8.87 -17.82 -13.83
N ARG A 131 -8.54 -17.20 -14.97
CA ARG A 131 -8.31 -17.90 -16.24
C ARG A 131 -6.89 -18.47 -16.39
N ALA A 132 -5.96 -18.08 -15.53
CA ALA A 132 -4.60 -18.61 -15.51
C ALA A 132 -4.53 -19.74 -14.46
N ALA A 133 -4.23 -20.96 -14.88
CA ALA A 133 -4.09 -22.14 -14.01
C ALA A 133 -2.81 -22.09 -13.14
N MET A 134 -2.60 -21.02 -12.39
CA MET A 134 -1.40 -20.81 -11.55
C MET A 134 -1.81 -20.68 -10.08
N PRO A 135 -1.48 -21.66 -9.21
CA PRO A 135 -1.88 -21.66 -7.80
C PRO A 135 -1.51 -20.38 -7.05
N GLY A 136 -0.33 -19.81 -7.33
CA GLY A 136 0.15 -18.57 -6.72
C GLY A 136 -0.74 -17.35 -6.99
N LEU A 137 -1.21 -17.21 -8.24
CA LEU A 137 -2.10 -16.11 -8.61
C LEU A 137 -3.49 -16.26 -7.97
N THR A 138 -3.97 -17.50 -7.77
CA THR A 138 -5.22 -17.75 -7.02
C THR A 138 -5.10 -17.27 -5.58
N VAL A 139 -3.99 -17.59 -4.89
CA VAL A 139 -3.73 -17.13 -3.50
C VAL A 139 -3.66 -15.61 -3.44
N PHE A 140 -2.95 -14.97 -4.38
CA PHE A 140 -2.92 -13.52 -4.51
C PHE A 140 -4.33 -12.94 -4.66
N ALA A 141 -5.12 -13.45 -5.60
CA ALA A 141 -6.45 -12.94 -5.92
C ALA A 141 -7.41 -13.05 -4.73
N MET A 142 -7.42 -14.19 -4.04
CA MET A 142 -8.26 -14.39 -2.84
C MET A 142 -7.88 -13.41 -1.72
N THR A 143 -6.57 -13.29 -1.46
CA THR A 143 -6.04 -12.43 -0.40
C THR A 143 -6.33 -10.96 -0.70
N PHE A 144 -6.01 -10.51 -1.92
CA PHE A 144 -6.22 -9.13 -2.35
C PHE A 144 -7.71 -8.76 -2.34
N THR A 145 -8.58 -9.63 -2.85
CA THR A 145 -10.04 -9.39 -2.86
C THR A 145 -10.61 -9.29 -1.44
N GLY A 146 -10.20 -10.18 -0.53
CA GLY A 146 -10.61 -10.13 0.86
C GLY A 146 -10.20 -8.81 1.53
N LEU A 147 -8.95 -8.39 1.33
CA LEU A 147 -8.44 -7.13 1.88
C LEU A 147 -9.14 -5.91 1.29
N VAL A 148 -9.24 -5.80 -0.04
CA VAL A 148 -9.90 -4.67 -0.71
C VAL A 148 -11.40 -4.63 -0.38
N GLY A 149 -12.06 -5.79 -0.29
CA GLY A 149 -13.44 -5.88 0.16
C GLY A 149 -13.63 -5.34 1.58
N ALA A 150 -12.74 -5.69 2.51
CA ALA A 150 -12.74 -5.13 3.85
C ALA A 150 -12.47 -3.60 3.84
N LEU A 151 -11.53 -3.13 3.03
CA LEU A 151 -11.26 -1.70 2.86
C LEU A 151 -12.48 -0.95 2.33
N ALA A 152 -13.12 -1.47 1.27
CA ALA A 152 -14.33 -0.89 0.70
C ALA A 152 -15.46 -0.82 1.74
N ALA A 153 -15.68 -1.90 2.49
CA ALA A 153 -16.66 -1.92 3.58
C ALA A 153 -16.36 -0.84 4.63
N THR A 154 -15.10 -0.69 5.05
CA THR A 154 -14.71 0.36 6.01
C THR A 154 -14.81 1.78 5.44
N ALA A 155 -14.57 1.96 4.14
CA ALA A 155 -14.66 3.26 3.47
C ALA A 155 -16.12 3.69 3.33
N VAL A 156 -16.99 2.79 2.86
CA VAL A 156 -18.44 2.97 2.79
C VAL A 156 -18.99 3.33 4.17
N ALA A 157 -18.56 2.58 5.19
CA ALA A 157 -18.92 2.84 6.57
C ALA A 157 -18.51 4.21 7.11
N ARG A 158 -17.47 4.83 6.56
CA ARG A 158 -16.91 6.09 7.08
C ARG A 158 -17.37 7.33 6.33
N SER A 159 -17.98 7.19 5.15
CA SER A 159 -18.13 8.32 4.23
C SER A 159 -19.57 8.57 3.80
N HIS A 160 -19.99 9.83 3.89
CA HIS A 160 -21.29 10.28 3.38
C HIS A 160 -21.27 10.62 1.88
N ARG A 161 -20.10 10.88 1.26
CA ARG A 161 -19.85 10.99 -0.21
C ARG A 161 -18.35 10.93 -0.50
N PRO A 162 -17.75 9.83 -0.98
CA PRO A 162 -16.34 9.79 -1.33
C PRO A 162 -16.10 10.51 -2.67
N ARG A 163 -15.41 11.66 -2.66
CA ARG A 163 -14.79 12.21 -3.87
C ARG A 163 -13.38 11.62 -3.99
N LEU A 164 -13.08 10.92 -5.08
CA LEU A 164 -11.71 10.46 -5.34
C LEU A 164 -10.83 11.67 -5.63
N ALA A 165 -9.79 11.88 -4.83
CA ALA A 165 -8.76 12.85 -5.17
C ALA A 165 -7.87 12.29 -6.29
N VAL A 166 -7.31 13.15 -7.15
CA VAL A 166 -6.40 12.76 -8.24
C VAL A 166 -5.28 11.80 -7.78
N PRO A 167 -4.60 12.02 -6.63
CA PRO A 167 -3.62 11.05 -6.13
C PRO A 167 -4.15 9.65 -5.87
N ALA A 168 -5.40 9.51 -5.44
CA ALA A 168 -6.00 8.20 -5.24
C ALA A 168 -6.22 7.47 -6.58
N VAL A 169 -6.53 8.21 -7.66
CA VAL A 169 -6.62 7.66 -9.02
C VAL A 169 -5.25 7.12 -9.44
N VAL A 170 -4.18 7.89 -9.22
CA VAL A 170 -2.81 7.47 -9.58
C VAL A 170 -2.42 6.19 -8.84
N VAL A 171 -2.66 6.09 -7.52
CA VAL A 171 -2.38 4.87 -6.77
C VAL A 171 -3.19 3.69 -7.31
N THR A 172 -4.48 3.90 -7.61
CA THR A 172 -5.36 2.85 -8.13
C THR A 172 -4.87 2.32 -9.48
N LEU A 173 -4.50 3.23 -10.39
CA LEU A 173 -3.94 2.88 -11.69
C LEU A 173 -2.59 2.17 -11.54
N GLY A 174 -1.73 2.62 -10.62
CA GLY A 174 -0.47 1.95 -10.33
C GLY A 174 -0.68 0.52 -9.83
N VAL A 175 -1.64 0.31 -8.92
CA VAL A 175 -1.97 -1.04 -8.42
C VAL A 175 -2.50 -1.92 -9.55
N ALA A 176 -3.36 -1.39 -10.42
CA ALA A 176 -3.84 -2.13 -11.59
C ALA A 176 -2.69 -2.50 -12.54
N ALA A 177 -1.77 -1.57 -12.79
CA ALA A 177 -0.59 -1.80 -13.62
C ALA A 177 0.34 -2.86 -13.01
N ALA A 178 0.54 -2.86 -11.68
CA ALA A 178 1.34 -3.86 -10.98
C ALA A 178 0.75 -5.27 -11.16
N ILE A 179 -0.57 -5.41 -10.99
CA ILE A 179 -1.26 -6.70 -11.20
C ILE A 179 -1.12 -7.16 -12.64
N ALA A 180 -1.35 -6.27 -13.61
CA ALA A 180 -1.20 -6.57 -15.03
C ALA A 180 0.23 -7.00 -15.38
N ALA A 181 1.24 -6.32 -14.83
CA ALA A 181 2.65 -6.64 -15.02
C ALA A 181 3.00 -8.02 -14.43
N THR A 182 2.50 -8.39 -13.24
CA THR A 182 2.69 -9.73 -12.67
C THR A 182 2.08 -10.81 -13.57
N VAL A 183 0.85 -10.61 -14.03
CA VAL A 183 0.18 -11.57 -14.93
C VAL A 183 0.91 -11.69 -16.27
N TYR A 184 1.34 -10.56 -16.84
CA TYR A 184 2.13 -10.53 -18.07
C TYR A 184 3.44 -11.31 -17.90
N PHE A 185 4.16 -11.07 -16.80
CA PHE A 185 5.42 -11.72 -16.50
C PHE A 185 5.28 -13.23 -16.38
N LEU A 186 4.35 -13.71 -15.53
CA LEU A 186 4.15 -15.14 -15.31
C LEU A 186 3.67 -15.88 -16.57
N ARG A 187 2.99 -15.19 -17.49
CA ARG A 187 2.62 -15.77 -18.79
C ARG A 187 3.80 -15.90 -19.74
N HIS A 188 4.76 -14.99 -19.69
CA HIS A 188 5.98 -15.06 -20.51
C HIS A 188 6.97 -16.08 -19.95
N GLU A 189 6.99 -16.25 -18.62
CA GLU A 189 7.90 -17.16 -17.92
C GLU A 189 7.14 -18.29 -17.22
N PRO A 190 6.61 -19.29 -17.95
CA PRO A 190 5.72 -20.31 -17.39
C PRO A 190 6.40 -21.24 -16.37
N ALA A 191 7.74 -21.34 -16.40
CA ALA A 191 8.51 -22.05 -15.38
C ALA A 191 8.57 -21.28 -14.05
N THR A 192 8.30 -19.97 -14.09
CA THR A 192 8.23 -19.14 -12.90
C THR A 192 6.86 -19.25 -12.25
N HIS A 193 6.86 -19.45 -10.94
CA HIS A 193 5.64 -19.43 -10.15
C HIS A 193 5.76 -18.40 -9.02
N LEU A 194 4.66 -17.72 -8.73
CA LEU A 194 4.58 -16.83 -7.59
C LEU A 194 4.31 -17.66 -6.33
N ALA A 195 5.33 -17.92 -5.52
CA ALA A 195 5.17 -18.66 -4.27
C ALA A 195 4.07 -18.04 -3.39
N ALA A 196 3.29 -18.87 -2.67
CA ALA A 196 2.16 -18.39 -1.88
C ALA A 196 2.50 -17.26 -0.89
N PRO A 197 3.66 -17.27 -0.19
CA PRO A 197 4.05 -16.15 0.65
C PRO A 197 4.30 -14.85 -0.10
N ALA A 198 4.95 -14.93 -1.26
CA ALA A 198 5.19 -13.79 -2.14
C ALA A 198 3.86 -13.21 -2.67
N ALA A 199 2.92 -14.09 -3.04
CA ALA A 199 1.57 -13.71 -3.42
C ALA A 199 0.83 -12.95 -2.31
N VAL A 200 0.88 -13.45 -1.07
CA VAL A 200 0.28 -12.77 0.08
C VAL A 200 0.97 -11.42 0.35
N ALA A 201 2.31 -11.37 0.31
CA ALA A 201 3.06 -10.14 0.51
C ALA A 201 2.70 -9.06 -0.52
N LEU A 202 2.65 -9.43 -1.81
CA LEU A 202 2.23 -8.53 -2.88
C LEU A 202 0.79 -8.04 -2.67
N ALA A 203 -0.14 -8.94 -2.34
CA ALA A 203 -1.54 -8.58 -2.08
C ALA A 203 -1.67 -7.59 -0.92
N VAL A 204 -0.99 -7.85 0.20
CA VAL A 204 -1.00 -6.98 1.38
C VAL A 204 -0.39 -5.62 1.07
N ALA A 205 0.73 -5.59 0.35
CA ALA A 205 1.41 -4.36 -0.02
C ALA A 205 0.51 -3.48 -0.91
N LEU A 206 -0.05 -4.04 -2.00
CA LEU A 206 -0.94 -3.32 -2.92
C LEU A 206 -2.23 -2.85 -2.20
N ALA A 207 -2.82 -3.69 -1.35
CA ALA A 207 -3.96 -3.29 -0.54
C ALA A 207 -3.60 -2.18 0.47
N GLY A 208 -2.39 -2.20 1.02
CA GLY A 208 -1.85 -1.13 1.86
C GLY A 208 -1.75 0.21 1.13
N CYS A 209 -1.28 0.22 -0.12
CA CYS A 209 -1.29 1.42 -0.96
C CYS A 209 -2.71 1.96 -1.17
N LEU A 210 -3.67 1.08 -1.50
CA LEU A 210 -5.08 1.46 -1.63
C LEU A 210 -5.65 2.00 -0.31
N PHE A 211 -5.28 1.41 0.83
CA PHE A 211 -5.69 1.91 2.13
C PHE A 211 -5.20 3.35 2.36
N VAL A 212 -3.92 3.64 2.06
CA VAL A 212 -3.39 5.01 2.16
C VAL A 212 -4.17 5.97 1.25
N ALA A 213 -4.49 5.52 0.03
CA ALA A 213 -5.25 6.31 -0.93
C ALA A 213 -6.68 6.63 -0.45
N LEU A 214 -7.35 5.66 0.17
CA LEU A 214 -8.74 5.77 0.64
C LEU A 214 -8.87 6.41 2.03
N ALA A 215 -7.89 6.23 2.91
CA ALA A 215 -7.97 6.68 4.31
C ALA A 215 -7.60 8.16 4.50
N GLY A 216 -7.01 8.82 3.51
CA GLY A 216 -6.40 10.14 3.66
C GLY A 216 -7.39 11.31 3.57
N PRO A 217 -7.64 12.11 4.66
CA PRO A 217 -8.56 13.26 4.64
C PRO A 217 -8.18 14.51 3.80
N ARG A 218 -7.07 14.55 3.04
CA ARG A 218 -6.62 15.62 2.10
C ARG A 218 -5.46 15.08 1.24
N SER A 219 -5.53 15.13 -0.08
CA SER A 219 -4.43 14.68 -0.96
C SER A 219 -3.13 15.43 -0.68
N SER A 220 -2.00 14.72 -0.54
CA SER A 220 -0.68 15.35 -0.70
C SER A 220 -0.28 15.23 -2.16
N HIS A 221 -0.59 16.25 -2.97
CA HIS A 221 -0.17 16.29 -4.36
C HIS A 221 1.36 16.23 -4.49
N LEU A 222 2.08 16.83 -3.54
CA LEU A 222 3.54 16.79 -3.48
C LEU A 222 4.07 15.36 -3.33
N GLY A 223 3.54 14.59 -2.38
CA GLY A 223 3.97 13.20 -2.18
C GLY A 223 3.65 12.33 -3.39
N ALA A 224 2.42 12.44 -3.90
CA ALA A 224 2.02 11.66 -5.07
C ALA A 224 2.84 12.00 -6.33
N GLY A 225 3.07 13.29 -6.60
CA GLY A 225 3.91 13.73 -7.70
C GLY A 225 5.34 13.22 -7.58
N ALA A 226 5.92 13.27 -6.38
CA ALA A 226 7.25 12.73 -6.14
C ALA A 226 7.33 11.21 -6.35
N GLY A 227 6.27 10.46 -6.02
CA GLY A 227 6.20 9.03 -6.29
C GLY A 227 6.17 8.70 -7.80
N VAL A 228 5.48 9.53 -8.60
CA VAL A 228 5.50 9.41 -10.07
C VAL A 228 6.89 9.73 -10.61
N VAL A 229 7.53 10.81 -10.13
CA VAL A 229 8.89 11.19 -10.53
C VAL A 229 9.87 10.07 -10.22
N PHE A 230 9.77 9.42 -9.05
CA PHE A 230 10.59 8.27 -8.70
C PHE A 230 10.42 7.11 -9.69
N ALA A 231 9.17 6.73 -10.01
CA ALA A 231 8.91 5.64 -10.96
C ALA A 231 9.40 5.98 -12.38
N ALA A 232 9.25 7.24 -12.82
CA ALA A 232 9.76 7.71 -14.11
C ALA A 232 11.29 7.71 -14.15
N TRP A 233 11.95 8.18 -13.08
CA TRP A 233 13.40 8.10 -12.94
C TRP A 233 13.90 6.64 -12.99
N PHE A 234 13.20 5.73 -12.31
CA PHE A 234 13.53 4.30 -12.33
C PHE A 234 13.44 3.73 -13.76
N LEU A 235 12.36 4.03 -14.48
CA LEU A 235 12.21 3.62 -15.88
C LEU A 235 13.35 4.15 -16.76
N LEU A 236 13.66 5.44 -16.64
CA LEU A 236 14.70 6.09 -17.45
C LEU A 236 16.09 5.51 -17.13
N SER A 237 16.38 5.24 -15.86
CA SER A 237 17.68 4.69 -15.42
C SER A 237 17.91 3.28 -15.95
N ASN A 238 16.86 2.47 -16.09
CA ASN A 238 16.96 1.13 -16.67
C ASN A 238 17.05 1.14 -18.20
N ARG A 239 16.60 2.24 -18.83
CA ARG A 239 16.65 2.40 -20.29
C ARG A 239 17.88 3.14 -20.80
N SER A 240 18.59 3.88 -19.94
CA SER A 240 19.90 4.39 -20.30
C SER A 240 20.83 3.19 -20.57
N GLY A 241 21.35 3.10 -21.79
CA GLY A 241 22.41 2.16 -22.13
C GLY A 241 23.68 2.43 -21.33
N GLU A 242 24.76 1.72 -21.65
CA GLU A 242 26.06 1.96 -21.00
C GLU A 242 26.50 3.41 -21.23
N PRO A 243 26.63 4.21 -20.16
CA PRO A 243 27.05 5.58 -20.33
C PRO A 243 28.54 5.63 -20.66
N PRO A 244 29.01 6.67 -21.36
CA PRO A 244 30.43 6.95 -21.49
C PRO A 244 31.12 6.94 -20.12
N ALA A 245 32.32 6.36 -20.03
CA ALA A 245 33.05 6.20 -18.76
C ALA A 245 33.16 7.51 -17.94
N VAL A 246 33.27 8.65 -18.62
CA VAL A 246 33.36 9.99 -18.01
C VAL A 246 32.06 10.39 -17.29
N LEU A 247 30.91 9.87 -17.69
CA LEU A 247 29.60 10.16 -17.09
C LEU A 247 29.20 9.18 -15.98
N VAL A 248 29.91 8.06 -15.82
CA VAL A 248 29.64 7.06 -14.78
C VAL A 248 29.57 7.65 -13.36
N PRO A 249 30.51 8.50 -12.89
CA PRO A 249 30.42 9.04 -11.53
C PRO A 249 29.23 9.97 -11.35
N LEU A 250 28.91 10.79 -12.36
CA LEU A 250 27.76 11.68 -12.35
C LEU A 250 26.46 10.88 -12.31
N LEU A 251 26.33 9.86 -13.15
CA LEU A 251 25.16 8.99 -13.19
C LEU A 251 25.02 8.19 -11.90
N GLY A 252 26.11 7.70 -11.31
CA GLY A 252 26.11 7.06 -10.01
C GLY A 252 25.59 7.99 -8.90
N ALA A 253 26.04 9.26 -8.89
CA ALA A 253 25.53 10.26 -7.95
C ALA A 253 24.04 10.56 -8.16
N VAL A 254 23.61 10.75 -9.41
CA VAL A 254 22.19 10.96 -9.77
C VAL A 254 21.35 9.76 -9.35
N LEU A 255 21.88 8.55 -9.53
CA LEU A 255 21.18 7.31 -9.22
C LEU A 255 20.86 7.19 -7.73
N VAL A 256 21.73 7.73 -6.86
CA VAL A 256 21.55 7.73 -5.41
C VAL A 256 20.73 8.94 -4.96
N LEU A 257 21.06 10.14 -5.47
CA LEU A 257 20.49 11.40 -4.98
C LEU A 257 19.03 11.59 -5.38
N VAL A 258 18.61 11.14 -6.57
CA VAL A 258 17.22 11.32 -7.03
C VAL A 258 16.22 10.54 -6.18
N PRO A 259 16.42 9.24 -5.88
CA PRO A 259 15.65 8.51 -4.88
C PRO A 259 15.58 9.25 -3.55
N MET A 260 16.73 9.70 -3.04
CA MET A 260 16.77 10.37 -1.75
C MET A 260 15.93 11.64 -1.74
N ALA A 261 16.07 12.47 -2.77
CA ALA A 261 15.34 13.71 -2.93
C ALA A 261 13.82 13.46 -3.09
N ALA A 262 13.43 12.45 -3.87
CA ALA A 262 12.02 12.12 -4.12
C ALA A 262 11.26 11.78 -2.83
N PHE A 263 11.90 11.15 -1.86
CA PHE A 263 11.26 10.87 -0.56
C PHE A 263 11.44 12.00 0.46
N PHE A 264 12.63 12.61 0.53
CA PHE A 264 12.97 13.59 1.55
C PHE A 264 12.30 14.96 1.31
N VAL A 265 12.43 15.52 0.10
CA VAL A 265 12.02 16.89 -0.22
C VAL A 265 10.51 17.12 -0.01
N PRO A 266 9.58 16.31 -0.55
CA PRO A 266 8.15 16.55 -0.35
C PRO A 266 7.76 16.45 1.13
N ALA A 267 8.38 15.55 1.88
CA ALA A 267 8.15 15.40 3.32
C ALA A 267 8.66 16.61 4.11
N PHE A 268 9.85 17.12 3.78
CA PHE A 268 10.40 18.33 4.35
C PHE A 268 9.52 19.56 4.08
N VAL A 269 9.16 19.79 2.82
CA VAL A 269 8.34 20.94 2.40
C VAL A 269 6.95 20.89 3.04
N ALA A 270 6.31 19.72 3.08
CA ALA A 270 5.02 19.56 3.73
C ALA A 270 5.10 19.73 5.25
N GLY A 271 6.16 19.20 5.90
CA GLY A 271 6.37 19.37 7.34
C GLY A 271 6.62 20.84 7.73
N ARG A 272 7.40 21.54 6.91
CA ARG A 272 7.69 22.98 7.09
C ARG A 272 6.46 23.85 6.89
N SER A 273 5.71 23.64 5.80
CA SER A 273 4.52 24.44 5.50
C SER A 273 3.39 24.21 6.51
N GLY A 274 3.20 22.96 6.93
CA GLY A 274 2.21 22.60 7.95
C GLY A 274 2.67 22.82 9.39
N ARG A 275 3.89 23.32 9.60
CA ARG A 275 4.52 23.57 10.92
C ARG A 275 4.38 22.41 11.90
N SER A 276 4.37 21.18 11.38
CA SER A 276 4.14 19.98 12.17
C SER A 276 4.67 18.75 11.43
N PHE A 277 4.95 17.70 12.18
CA PHE A 277 5.47 16.45 11.62
C PHE A 277 4.43 15.72 10.73
N ARG A 278 3.14 15.84 11.07
CA ARG A 278 2.05 15.05 10.45
C ARG A 278 1.92 15.26 8.93
N PRO A 279 1.93 16.50 8.38
CA PRO A 279 1.85 16.71 6.94
C PRO A 279 3.08 16.18 6.17
N GLY A 280 4.28 16.31 6.76
CA GLY A 280 5.50 15.77 6.17
C GLY A 280 5.48 14.25 6.06
N LEU A 281 5.15 13.60 7.17
CA LEU A 281 4.93 12.16 7.22
C LEU A 281 3.88 11.69 6.22
N ARG A 282 2.77 12.41 6.12
CA ARG A 282 1.71 12.11 5.17
C ARG A 282 2.22 12.20 3.73
N ALA A 283 3.03 13.21 3.40
CA ALA A 283 3.65 13.31 2.09
C ALA A 283 4.53 12.09 1.81
N ALA A 284 5.37 11.66 2.76
CA ALA A 284 6.19 10.45 2.63
C ALA A 284 5.35 9.18 2.38
N MET A 285 4.25 8.99 3.13
CA MET A 285 3.34 7.86 2.91
C MET A 285 2.69 7.89 1.52
N TRP A 286 2.32 9.07 1.02
CA TRP A 286 1.79 9.21 -0.35
C TRP A 286 2.84 8.95 -1.42
N THR A 287 4.09 9.39 -1.22
CA THR A 287 5.21 9.08 -2.12
C THR A 287 5.38 7.58 -2.24
N VAL A 288 5.43 6.86 -1.11
CA VAL A 288 5.60 5.39 -1.09
C VAL A 288 4.40 4.68 -1.71
N ALA A 289 3.17 5.10 -1.37
CA ALA A 289 1.96 4.49 -1.90
C ALA A 289 1.82 4.62 -3.42
N VAL A 290 2.41 5.65 -4.03
CA VAL A 290 2.45 5.83 -5.48
C VAL A 290 3.68 5.15 -6.10
N ALA A 291 4.87 5.39 -5.54
CA ALA A 291 6.14 4.89 -6.06
C ALA A 291 6.17 3.36 -6.11
N MET A 292 5.73 2.70 -5.05
CA MET A 292 5.82 1.24 -4.92
C MET A 292 5.11 0.50 -6.06
N PRO A 293 3.79 0.64 -6.28
CA PRO A 293 3.11 -0.12 -7.32
C PRO A 293 3.55 0.30 -8.73
N LEU A 294 3.86 1.58 -8.97
CA LEU A 294 4.34 2.03 -10.28
C LEU A 294 5.73 1.47 -10.61
N THR A 295 6.66 1.51 -9.66
CA THR A 295 8.02 1.00 -9.86
C THR A 295 7.98 -0.51 -10.07
N TYR A 296 7.17 -1.24 -9.30
CA TYR A 296 6.96 -2.67 -9.51
C TYR A 296 6.37 -2.99 -10.89
N ALA A 297 5.38 -2.20 -11.34
CA ALA A 297 4.79 -2.35 -12.67
C ALA A 297 5.78 -2.08 -13.81
N VAL A 298 6.75 -1.17 -13.60
CA VAL A 298 7.84 -0.89 -14.54
C VAL A 298 8.92 -1.98 -14.51
N TRP A 299 9.25 -2.49 -13.31
CA TRP A 299 10.34 -3.44 -13.12
C TRP A 299 10.15 -4.71 -13.95
N LEU A 300 8.97 -5.35 -13.88
CA LEU A 300 8.78 -6.66 -14.51
C LEU A 300 8.91 -6.64 -16.05
N PRO A 301 8.25 -5.73 -16.80
CA PRO A 301 8.45 -5.66 -18.25
C PRO A 301 9.88 -5.28 -18.64
N GLU A 302 10.50 -4.38 -17.88
CA GLU A 302 11.86 -3.91 -18.15
C GLU A 302 12.90 -5.01 -17.87
N ALA A 303 12.69 -5.81 -16.82
CA ALA A 303 13.46 -7.00 -16.51
C ALA A 303 13.39 -8.04 -17.63
N LEU A 304 12.20 -8.35 -18.14
CA LEU A 304 12.05 -9.27 -19.29
C LEU A 304 12.75 -8.72 -20.53
N ARG A 305 12.59 -7.42 -20.80
CA ARG A 305 13.26 -6.76 -21.91
C ARG A 305 14.79 -6.88 -21.78
N ARG A 306 15.33 -6.63 -20.59
CA ARG A 306 16.78 -6.69 -20.35
C ARG A 306 17.29 -8.12 -20.47
N HIS A 307 16.64 -9.07 -19.82
CA HIS A 307 16.98 -10.48 -19.89
C HIS A 307 16.97 -11.01 -21.34
N ALA A 308 16.03 -10.57 -22.17
CA ALA A 308 15.99 -10.91 -23.59
C ALA A 308 17.15 -10.31 -24.42
N ILE A 309 17.76 -9.21 -23.97
CA ILE A 309 18.87 -8.53 -24.67
C ILE A 309 20.21 -9.15 -24.32
N ASP A 310 20.50 -9.32 -23.02
CA ASP A 310 21.83 -9.71 -22.54
C ASP A 310 21.82 -10.83 -21.49
N GLY A 311 20.67 -11.45 -21.25
CA GLY A 311 20.53 -12.53 -20.27
C GLY A 311 20.68 -12.07 -18.81
N ARG A 312 20.76 -10.76 -18.54
CA ARG A 312 20.91 -10.23 -17.19
C ARG A 312 19.57 -10.02 -16.50
N THR A 313 19.57 -10.13 -15.18
CA THR A 313 18.51 -9.56 -14.36
C THR A 313 18.58 -8.03 -14.36
N LEU A 314 17.52 -7.38 -13.91
CA LEU A 314 17.47 -5.92 -13.90
C LEU A 314 18.47 -5.28 -12.93
N ASP A 315 18.88 -6.00 -11.88
CA ASP A 315 19.93 -5.58 -10.95
C ASP A 315 21.36 -5.89 -11.44
N GLY A 316 21.49 -6.53 -12.61
CA GLY A 316 22.75 -6.74 -13.32
C GLY A 316 23.41 -8.09 -13.10
N GLU A 317 22.78 -9.04 -12.41
CA GLU A 317 23.30 -10.40 -12.25
C GLU A 317 23.33 -11.13 -13.61
N LEU A 318 24.51 -11.67 -13.96
CA LEU A 318 24.72 -12.38 -15.22
C LEU A 318 24.33 -13.86 -15.04
N LEU A 319 23.62 -14.42 -16.02
CA LEU A 319 23.24 -15.85 -16.06
C LEU A 319 22.22 -16.31 -15.02
N ALA A 320 21.55 -15.39 -14.33
CA ALA A 320 20.43 -15.74 -13.47
C ALA A 320 19.18 -16.08 -14.31
N PRO A 321 18.34 -17.05 -13.87
CA PRO A 321 17.10 -17.36 -14.58
C PRO A 321 16.17 -16.15 -14.58
N ALA A 322 15.35 -15.99 -15.62
CA ALA A 322 14.37 -14.91 -15.71
C ALA A 322 13.50 -14.77 -14.45
N SER A 323 13.18 -15.90 -13.80
CA SER A 323 12.43 -15.99 -12.55
C SER A 323 13.03 -15.19 -11.39
N ALA A 324 14.35 -14.99 -11.34
CA ALA A 324 15.03 -14.19 -10.32
C ALA A 324 14.51 -12.75 -10.31
N ASN A 325 14.20 -12.18 -11.48
CA ASN A 325 13.66 -10.82 -11.60
C ASN A 325 12.35 -10.61 -10.85
N LEU A 326 11.51 -11.65 -10.71
CA LEU A 326 10.27 -11.54 -9.94
C LEU A 326 10.58 -11.44 -8.45
N ALA A 327 11.54 -12.23 -7.96
CA ALA A 327 11.99 -12.17 -6.57
C ALA A 327 12.63 -10.80 -6.27
N ASP A 328 13.47 -10.29 -7.18
CA ASP A 328 14.11 -8.98 -7.03
C ASP A 328 13.07 -7.86 -7.03
N ALA A 329 12.12 -7.87 -7.97
CA ALA A 329 11.05 -6.89 -8.02
C ALA A 329 10.27 -6.84 -6.70
N LEU A 330 9.97 -8.00 -6.12
CA LEU A 330 9.31 -8.09 -4.82
C LEU A 330 10.20 -7.54 -3.69
N ALA A 331 11.46 -7.96 -3.61
CA ALA A 331 12.40 -7.51 -2.59
C ALA A 331 12.62 -5.99 -2.64
N PHE A 332 12.95 -5.46 -3.82
CA PHE A 332 13.23 -4.04 -3.99
C PHE A 332 11.99 -3.18 -3.84
N CYS A 333 10.91 -3.50 -4.55
CA CYS A 333 9.74 -2.62 -4.58
C CYS A 333 8.88 -2.73 -3.32
N LEU A 334 8.75 -3.90 -2.68
CA LEU A 334 7.85 -4.06 -1.54
C LEU A 334 8.57 -3.94 -0.19
N ALA A 335 9.89 -4.16 -0.15
CA ALA A 335 10.67 -4.02 1.07
C ALA A 335 11.65 -2.84 0.99
N ILE A 336 12.69 -2.92 0.16
CA ILE A 336 13.83 -1.99 0.23
C ILE A 336 13.39 -0.54 -0.04
N PHE A 337 12.72 -0.26 -1.16
CA PHE A 337 12.32 1.11 -1.51
C PHE A 337 11.31 1.72 -0.52
N PRO A 338 10.23 1.03 -0.09
CA PRO A 338 9.33 1.56 0.91
C PRO A 338 10.00 1.83 2.25
N ILE A 339 10.87 0.93 2.71
CA ILE A 339 11.64 1.10 3.95
C ILE A 339 12.49 2.35 3.86
N PHE A 340 13.36 2.40 2.84
CA PHE A 340 14.35 3.44 2.69
C PHE A 340 13.65 4.80 2.45
N GLY A 341 12.65 4.81 1.59
CA GLY A 341 11.85 5.97 1.30
C GLY A 341 11.08 6.49 2.51
N LEU A 342 10.50 5.61 3.35
CA LEU A 342 9.86 6.03 4.60
C LEU A 342 10.89 6.59 5.59
N ALA A 343 12.05 5.96 5.75
CA ALA A 343 13.10 6.45 6.64
C ALA A 343 13.55 7.88 6.27
N LEU A 344 13.82 8.11 4.97
CA LEU A 344 14.18 9.44 4.47
C LEU A 344 13.03 10.44 4.57
N GLY A 345 11.80 10.02 4.27
CA GLY A 345 10.62 10.85 4.43
C GLY A 345 10.36 11.25 5.88
N LEU A 346 10.59 10.36 6.84
CA LEU A 346 10.52 10.64 8.28
C LEU A 346 11.56 11.68 8.69
N ALA A 347 12.81 11.53 8.24
CA ALA A 347 13.88 12.50 8.48
C ALA A 347 13.52 13.88 7.90
N GLY A 348 13.05 13.92 6.64
CA GLY A 348 12.58 15.13 5.99
C GLY A 348 11.44 15.80 6.76
N ALA A 349 10.41 15.05 7.15
CA ALA A 349 9.28 15.54 7.94
C ALA A 349 9.70 16.15 9.29
N ALA A 350 10.63 15.49 9.99
CA ALA A 350 11.15 15.96 11.28
C ALA A 350 11.94 17.27 11.13
N LEU A 351 12.85 17.34 10.16
CA LEU A 351 13.64 18.54 9.88
C LEU A 351 12.75 19.70 9.41
N GLY A 352 11.76 19.42 8.56
CA GLY A 352 10.80 20.41 8.09
C GLY A 352 10.02 21.04 9.25
N ALA A 353 9.53 20.21 10.18
CA ALA A 353 8.78 20.67 11.34
C ALA A 353 9.62 21.52 12.32
N ARG A 354 10.90 21.18 12.53
CA ARG A 354 11.81 21.91 13.45
C ARG A 354 12.17 23.30 12.95
N ASN A 355 12.28 23.48 11.64
CA ASN A 355 12.74 24.73 11.04
C ASN A 355 11.61 25.73 10.74
N ALA A 356 10.39 25.48 11.19
CA ALA A 356 9.28 26.39 11.00
C ALA A 356 9.57 27.73 11.74
N PRO A 357 9.55 28.89 11.05
CA PRO A 357 9.85 30.16 11.70
C PRO A 357 8.88 30.40 12.87
N ALA A 358 9.44 30.75 14.04
CA ALA A 358 8.65 31.13 15.20
C ALA A 358 7.79 32.34 14.81
N VAL A 359 6.47 32.22 14.99
CA VAL A 359 5.57 33.37 14.83
C VAL A 359 5.91 34.32 15.98
N ARG A 360 6.63 35.39 15.68
CA ARG A 360 6.74 36.53 16.61
C ARG A 360 5.31 37.07 16.76
N ARG A 361 4.75 36.85 17.95
CA ARG A 361 3.45 37.39 18.33
C ARG A 361 3.57 38.84 18.73
#